data_AF-X1EJP3-F1
#
_entry.id   AF-X1EJP3-F1
#
_cell.length_a   1.000
_cell.length_b   1.000
_cell.length_c   1.000
_cell.angle_alpha   90.00
_cell.angle_beta   90.00
_cell.angle_gamma   90.00
#
_symmetry.space_group_name_H-M   'P 1'
#
loop_
_entity.id
_entity.type
_entity.pdbx_description
1 polymer ?
#
loop_
_entity_poly.entity_id
_entity_poly.type
_entity_poly.pdbx_seq_one_letter_code
_entity_poly.pdbx_strand_id
1 'polypeptide(L)' 'MRELKEKLEEVSGLHKVDIIFLESVDKEFENIILRRGKILYERCT' A
#
# COMPACT_ATOMS: atom_id res chain seq x y z
N MET A 1 3.93 -2.76 -12.98
CA MET A 1 3.61 -1.57 -12.16
C MET A 1 2.63 -0.62 -12.82
N ARG A 2 2.80 -0.28 -14.11
CA ARG A 2 1.89 0.66 -14.80
C ARG A 2 0.42 0.24 -14.72
N GLU A 3 0.11 -1.00 -15.12
CA GLU A 3 -1.27 -1.54 -15.11
C GLU A 3 -1.92 -1.54 -13.72
N LEU A 4 -1.13 -1.81 -12.66
CA LEU A 4 -1.64 -1.77 -11.28
C LEU A 4 -2.02 -0.34 -10.87
N LYS A 5 -1.19 0.65 -11.24
CA LYS A 5 -1.47 2.06 -10.96
C LYS A 5 -2.71 2.55 -11.71
N GLU A 6 -2.82 2.21 -12.99
CA GLU A 6 -3.99 2.57 -13.81
C GLU A 6 -5.29 2.01 -13.21
N LYS A 7 -5.30 0.72 -12.81
CA LYS A 7 -6.45 0.11 -12.14
C LYS A 7 -6.77 0.73 -10.79
N LEU A 8 -5.74 1.14 -10.03
CA LEU A 8 -5.95 1.82 -8.75
C LEU A 8 -6.55 3.20 -8.95
N GLU A 9 -6.07 3.97 -9.93
CA GLU A 9 -6.63 5.28 -10.28
C GLU A 9 -8.08 5.18 -10.75
N GLU A 10 -8.42 4.14 -11.51
CA GLU A 10 -9.80 3.89 -11.93
C GLU A 10 -10.75 3.64 -10.74
N VAL A 11 -10.29 2.90 -9.73
CA VAL A 11 -11.11 2.51 -8.56
C VAL A 11 -11.08 3.57 -7.45
N SER A 12 -9.99 4.34 -7.30
CA SER A 12 -9.82 5.29 -6.21
C SER A 12 -10.62 6.59 -6.36
N GLY A 13 -11.15 6.85 -7.57
CA GLY A 13 -12.00 8.01 -7.85
C GLY A 13 -11.28 9.33 -7.55
N LEU A 14 -11.79 10.10 -6.58
CA LEU A 14 -11.19 11.39 -6.18
C LEU A 14 -9.99 11.24 -5.22
N HIS A 15 -9.71 10.03 -4.75
CA HIS A 15 -8.62 9.77 -3.84
C HIS A 15 -7.33 9.44 -4.58
N LYS A 16 -6.22 9.99 -4.11
CA LYS A 16 -4.88 9.61 -4.54
C LYS A 16 -4.37 8.47 -3.65
N VAL A 17 -3.88 7.40 -4.28
CA VAL A 17 -3.32 6.23 -3.58
C VAL A 17 -1.84 6.11 -3.93
N ASP A 18 -0.98 6.06 -2.91
CA ASP A 18 0.43 5.77 -3.06
C ASP A 18 0.70 4.31 -2.70
N ILE A 19 1.51 3.63 -3.54
CA ILE A 19 1.90 2.23 -3.33
C ILE A 19 3.36 2.22 -2.88
N ILE A 20 3.60 1.55 -1.77
CA ILE A 20 4.94 1.30 -1.23
C ILE A 20 5.20 -0.20 -1.17
N PHE A 21 6.46 -0.59 -1.39
CA PHE A 21 6.91 -1.94 -1.08
C PHE A 21 7.49 -1.92 0.33
N LEU A 22 6.88 -2.65 1.27
CA LEU A 22 7.28 -2.62 2.67
C LEU A 22 8.73 -3.09 2.87
N GLU A 23 9.22 -3.98 2.00
CA GLU A 23 10.61 -4.47 2.02
C GLU A 23 11.64 -3.41 1.58
N SER A 24 11.22 -2.36 0.87
CA SER A 24 12.12 -1.34 0.33
C SER A 24 12.21 -0.07 1.18
N VAL A 25 11.47 0.00 2.29
CA VAL A 25 11.50 1.16 3.18
C VAL A 25 12.46 0.92 4.34
N ASP A 26 12.91 2.01 4.97
CA ASP A 26 13.72 1.89 6.18
C ASP A 26 12.92 1.31 7.36
N LYS A 27 13.67 0.82 8.36
CA LYS A 27 13.10 0.16 9.53
C LYS A 27 12.25 1.09 10.41
N GLU A 28 12.54 2.38 10.42
CA GLU A 28 11.76 3.34 11.22
C GLU A 28 10.37 3.51 10.60
N PHE A 29 10.30 3.70 9.28
CA PHE A 29 9.04 3.84 8.56
C PHE A 29 8.22 2.55 8.54
N GLU A 30 8.86 1.39 8.36
CA GLU A 30 8.21 0.07 8.49
C GLU A 30 7.49 -0.06 9.84
N ASN A 31 8.17 0.28 10.94
CA ASN A 31 7.60 0.22 12.29
C ASN A 31 6.40 1.16 12.46
N ILE A 32 6.42 2.35 11.85
CA ILE A 32 5.28 3.27 11.87
C ILE A 32 4.07 2.65 11.16
N ILE A 33 4.29 2.05 9.99
CA ILE A 33 3.23 1.39 9.21
C ILE A 33 2.63 0.22 9.99
N LEU A 34 3.46 -0.66 10.54
CA LEU A 34 2.98 -1.83 11.28
C LEU A 34 2.22 -1.46 12.57
N ARG A 35 2.59 -0.35 13.22
CA ARG A 35 1.92 0.11 14.44
C ARG A 35 0.62 0.88 14.19
N ARG A 36 0.51 1.62 13.08
CA ARG A 36 -0.62 2.53 12.80
C ARG A 36 -1.54 2.04 11.70
N GLY A 37 -1.04 1.22 10.78
CA GLY A 37 -1.77 0.68 9.67
C GLY A 37 -2.85 -0.30 10.11
N LYS A 38 -3.78 -0.56 9.20
CA LYS A 38 -4.83 -1.57 9.37
C LYS A 38 -4.71 -2.58 8.24
N ILE A 39 -4.65 -3.86 8.58
CA ILE A 39 -4.72 -4.93 7.58
C ILE A 39 -6.17 -5.00 7.10
N LEU A 40 -6.39 -4.73 5.81
CA LEU A 40 -7.69 -4.85 5.15
C LEU A 40 -7.84 -6.19 4.43
N TYR A 41 -6.72 -6.77 4.00
CA TYR A 41 -6.67 -8.05 3.33
C TYR A 41 -5.32 -8.72 3.64
N GLU A 42 -5.38 -10.00 3.95
CA GLU A 42 -4.22 -10.87 4.07
C GLU A 42 -4.49 -12.10 3.21
N ARG A 43 -3.51 -12.50 2.40
CA ARG A 43 -3.63 -13.73 1.62
C ARG A 43 -3.38 -14.91 2.56
N CYS A 44 -4.43 -15.61 2.96
CA CYS A 44 -4.28 -16.92 3.60
C CYS A 44 -3.55 -17.83 2.61
N THR A 45 -2.36 -18.27 3.00
CA THR A 45 -1.50 -19.17 2.22
C THR A 45 -1.57 -20.56 2.83
#